data_AF-A0A6A7LP35-F1
#
_entry.id   AF-A0A6A7LP35-F1
#
_cell.length_a   1.000
_cell.length_b   1.000
_cell.length_c   1.000
_cell.angle_alpha   90.00
_cell.angle_beta   90.00
_cell.angle_gamma   90.00
#
_symmetry.space_group_name_H-M   'P 1'
#
loop_
_entity.id
_entity.type
_entity.pdbx_description
1 polymer ?
#
loop_
_entity_poly.entity_id
_entity_poly.type
_entity_poly.pdbx_seq_one_letter_code
_entity_poly.pdbx_strand_id
1 'polypeptide(L)'
;MPFDDLRQFLDACEEIGELRIVGGADWDLEIGTLAEMNYELGGPCLLFDQIQGYSAGYRVAVNIQDTLSRALLSVGLPIDLDREAAEKAWSDKIAACRPIPPLEVADGPILENVFRGNDVEQ
;
A
#
# COMPACT_ATOMS: atom_id res chain seq x y z
N MET A 1 -4.13 -2.16 -14.85
CA MET A 1 -3.47 -1.57 -13.66
C MET A 1 -2.10 -2.20 -13.54
N PRO A 2 -1.09 -1.52 -12.99
CA PRO A 2 0.27 -2.06 -12.90
C PRO A 2 0.40 -3.26 -11.95
N PHE A 3 -0.50 -3.38 -10.98
CA PHE A 3 -0.52 -4.43 -9.96
C PHE A 3 -1.93 -5.01 -9.82
N ASP A 4 -2.00 -6.30 -9.51
CA ASP A 4 -3.26 -7.01 -9.28
C ASP A 4 -3.77 -6.86 -7.84
N ASP A 5 -2.86 -6.62 -6.88
CA ASP A 5 -3.19 -6.45 -5.47
C ASP A 5 -2.13 -5.63 -4.70
N LEU A 6 -2.40 -5.40 -3.40
CA LEU A 6 -1.49 -4.67 -2.50
C LEU A 6 -0.17 -5.41 -2.24
N ARG A 7 -0.16 -6.74 -2.29
CA ARG A 7 1.07 -7.53 -2.05
C ARG A 7 2.07 -7.25 -3.16
N GLN A 8 1.63 -7.36 -4.42
CA GLN A 8 2.46 -7.03 -5.58
C GLN A 8 2.94 -5.57 -5.56
N PHE A 9 2.10 -4.62 -5.10
CA PHE A 9 2.52 -3.23 -4.98
C PHE A 9 3.61 -3.03 -3.91
N LEU A 10 3.50 -3.71 -2.77
CA LEU A 10 4.52 -3.66 -1.72
C LEU A 10 5.84 -4.31 -2.20
N ASP A 11 5.77 -5.43 -2.91
CA ASP A 11 6.94 -6.08 -3.53
C ASP A 11 7.63 -5.11 -4.50
N ALA A 12 6.86 -4.41 -5.34
CA ALA A 12 7.41 -3.40 -6.26
C ALA A 12 8.02 -2.18 -5.52
N CYS A 13 7.46 -1.77 -4.39
CA CYS A 13 8.08 -0.77 -3.52
C CYS A 13 9.41 -1.27 -2.95
N GLU A 14 9.51 -2.55 -2.56
CA GLU A 14 10.76 -3.17 -2.08
C GLU A 14 11.83 -3.19 -3.17
N GLU A 15 11.47 -3.55 -4.41
CA GLU A 15 12.40 -3.61 -5.55
C GLU A 15 13.08 -2.26 -5.84
N ILE A 16 12.38 -1.14 -5.60
CA ILE A 16 12.93 0.21 -5.80
C ILE A 16 13.50 0.83 -4.50
N GLY A 17 13.56 0.07 -3.40
CA GLY A 17 14.10 0.54 -2.11
C GLY A 17 13.17 1.48 -1.33
N GLU A 18 11.89 1.50 -1.68
CA GLU A 18 10.85 2.36 -1.13
C GLU A 18 9.94 1.64 -0.10
N LEU A 19 10.33 0.44 0.35
CA LEU A 19 9.66 -0.29 1.44
C LEU A 19 10.62 -0.53 2.61
N ARG A 20 10.12 -0.39 3.83
CA ARG A 20 10.80 -0.81 5.06
C ARG A 20 9.87 -1.59 5.98
N ILE A 21 10.33 -2.76 6.41
CA ILE A 21 9.63 -3.58 7.40
C ILE A 21 10.03 -3.16 8.81
N VAL A 22 9.06 -2.98 9.70
CA VAL A 22 9.26 -2.62 11.11
C VAL A 22 8.60 -3.68 11.99
N GLY A 23 9.41 -4.40 12.77
CA GLY A 23 8.92 -5.48 13.64
C GLY A 23 8.68 -5.02 15.08
N GLY A 24 7.62 -5.51 15.73
CA GLY A 24 7.44 -5.39 17.18
C GLY A 24 6.91 -4.05 17.69
N ALA A 25 6.38 -3.21 16.80
CA ALA A 25 5.80 -1.93 17.19
C ALA A 25 4.51 -2.13 18.01
N ASP A 26 4.30 -1.24 18.98
CA ASP A 26 3.05 -1.11 19.72
C ASP A 26 1.99 -0.41 18.87
N TRP A 27 0.77 -0.93 18.92
CA TRP A 27 -0.36 -0.31 18.23
C TRP A 27 -0.81 0.96 18.95
N ASP A 28 -0.58 1.07 20.26
CA ASP A 28 -0.97 2.24 21.05
C ASP A 28 0.03 3.37 20.84
N LEU A 29 -0.35 4.33 19.99
CA LEU A 29 0.38 5.54 19.62
C LEU A 29 1.70 5.35 18.86
N GLU A 30 2.45 4.26 19.04
CA GLU A 30 3.78 4.10 18.42
C GLU A 30 3.71 3.99 16.89
N ILE A 31 2.89 3.10 16.34
CA ILE A 31 2.70 2.99 14.87
C ILE A 31 2.29 4.34 14.26
N GLY A 32 1.33 5.03 14.88
CA GLY A 32 0.87 6.34 14.39
C GLY A 32 1.96 7.41 14.45
N THR A 33 2.74 7.44 15.53
CA THR A 33 3.86 8.37 15.68
C THR A 33 4.95 8.12 14.64
N LEU A 34 5.32 6.85 14.42
CA LEU A 34 6.31 6.47 13.42
C LEU A 34 5.82 6.78 11.99
N ALA A 35 4.54 6.56 11.69
CA ALA A 35 3.94 6.88 10.41
C ALA A 35 4.02 8.39 10.12
N GLU A 36 3.68 9.23 11.09
CA GLU A 36 3.72 10.70 10.95
C GLU A 36 5.16 11.21 10.79
N MET A 37 6.08 10.75 11.65
CA MET A 37 7.49 11.12 11.54
C MET A 37 8.09 10.70 10.19
N ASN A 38 7.73 9.52 9.69
CA ASN A 38 8.19 9.02 8.41
C ASN A 38 7.62 9.83 7.24
N TYR A 39 6.35 10.22 7.31
CA TYR A 39 5.72 11.12 6.33
C TYR A 39 6.44 12.47 6.22
N GLU A 40 6.68 13.14 7.36
CA GLU A 40 7.36 14.44 7.41
C GLU A 40 8.79 14.39 6.83
N LEU A 41 9.46 13.25 6.94
CA LEU A 41 10.80 13.03 6.38
C LEU A 41 10.78 12.62 4.90
N GLY A 42 9.61 12.42 4.29
CA GLY A 42 9.49 11.86 2.95
C GLY A 42 10.05 10.43 2.87
N GLY A 43 9.93 9.66 3.94
CA GLY A 43 10.48 8.32 4.07
C GLY A 43 9.78 7.25 3.23
N PRO A 44 10.30 6.00 3.25
CA PRO A 44 9.74 4.88 2.50
C PRO A 44 8.33 4.51 2.99
N CYS A 45 7.61 3.68 2.24
CA CYS A 45 6.47 2.95 2.76
C CYS A 45 6.91 2.11 3.98
N LEU A 46 6.13 2.11 5.06
CA LEU A 46 6.40 1.26 6.22
C LEU A 46 5.41 0.10 6.26
N LEU A 47 5.93 -1.11 6.48
CA LEU A 47 5.14 -2.31 6.75
C LEU A 47 5.45 -2.79 8.15
N PHE A 48 4.53 -2.53 9.08
CA PHE A 48 4.61 -3.03 10.44
C PHE A 48 4.20 -4.50 10.50
N ASP A 49 5.01 -5.32 11.16
CA ASP A 49 4.75 -6.73 11.41
C ASP A 49 5.05 -7.09 12.86
N GLN A 50 4.55 -8.24 13.32
CA GLN A 50 4.71 -8.71 14.69
C GLN A 50 4.25 -7.67 15.73
N ILE A 51 3.11 -7.03 15.46
CA ILE A 51 2.55 -5.95 16.29
C ILE A 51 2.25 -6.48 17.70
N GLN A 52 2.62 -5.72 18.73
CA GLN A 52 2.43 -6.15 20.12
C GLN A 52 0.94 -6.41 20.42
N GLY A 53 0.65 -7.53 21.08
CA GLY A 53 -0.72 -7.94 21.39
C GLY A 53 -1.46 -8.66 20.26
N TYR A 54 -0.90 -8.74 19.05
CA TYR A 54 -1.48 -9.45 17.90
C TYR A 54 -0.63 -10.67 17.51
N SER A 55 -1.28 -11.66 16.88
CA SER A 55 -0.57 -12.80 16.31
C SER A 55 0.31 -12.38 15.13
N ALA A 56 1.42 -13.10 14.90
CA ALA A 56 2.25 -12.86 13.72
C ALA A 56 1.43 -13.02 12.43
N GLY A 57 1.65 -12.13 11.45
CA GLY A 57 0.88 -12.07 10.20
C GLY A 57 -0.17 -10.96 10.15
N TYR A 58 -0.61 -10.43 11.31
CA TYR A 58 -1.35 -9.16 11.36
C TYR A 58 -0.37 -8.01 11.14
N ARG A 59 -0.57 -7.27 10.06
CA ARG A 59 0.35 -6.24 9.58
C ARG A 59 -0.38 -4.94 9.24
N VAL A 60 0.35 -3.83 9.32
CA VAL A 60 -0.15 -2.50 8.97
C VAL A 60 0.81 -1.86 7.97
N ALA A 61 0.31 -1.51 6.78
CA ALA A 61 1.07 -0.74 5.79
C ALA A 61 0.66 0.74 5.86
N VAL A 62 1.64 1.65 5.91
CA VAL A 62 1.42 3.10 5.92
C VAL A 62 2.35 3.81 4.94
N ASN A 63 2.01 5.06 4.62
CA ASN A 63 2.74 5.92 3.69
C ASN A 63 2.89 5.37 2.26
N ILE A 64 1.95 4.52 1.83
CA ILE A 64 2.01 3.76 0.57
C ILE A 64 2.07 4.63 -0.70
N GLN A 65 1.58 5.87 -0.68
CA GLN A 65 1.56 6.77 -1.86
C GLN A 65 2.05 8.20 -1.53
N ASP A 66 2.78 8.38 -0.43
CA ASP A 66 3.07 9.72 0.10
C ASP A 66 4.25 10.44 -0.58
N THR A 67 4.98 9.77 -1.46
CA THR A 67 5.96 10.41 -2.35
C THR A 67 5.47 10.41 -3.79
N LEU A 68 5.95 11.37 -4.59
CA LEU A 68 5.61 11.43 -6.01
C LEU A 68 5.97 10.12 -6.73
N SER A 69 7.16 9.55 -6.46
CA SER A 69 7.61 8.30 -7.05
C SER A 69 6.66 7.13 -6.72
N ARG A 70 6.23 6.98 -5.46
CA ARG A 70 5.27 5.93 -5.06
C ARG A 70 3.87 6.16 -5.62
N ALA A 71 3.42 7.41 -5.66
CA ALA A 71 2.16 7.77 -6.31
C ALA A 71 2.18 7.40 -7.80
N LEU A 72 3.25 7.74 -8.53
CA LEU A 72 3.40 7.40 -9.95
C LEU A 72 3.50 5.89 -10.18
N LEU A 73 4.26 5.18 -9.33
CA LEU A 73 4.37 3.72 -9.36
C LEU A 73 2.98 3.06 -9.25
N SER A 74 2.18 3.47 -8.28
CA SER A 74 0.86 2.88 -8.01
C SER A 74 -0.10 2.96 -9.20
N VAL A 75 0.09 3.97 -10.06
CA VAL A 75 -0.72 4.17 -11.27
C VAL A 75 0.01 3.74 -12.54
N GLY A 76 1.21 3.16 -12.45
CA GLY A 76 1.97 2.64 -13.58
C GLY A 76 2.42 3.74 -14.53
N LEU A 77 2.95 4.82 -13.96
CA LEU A 77 3.63 5.90 -14.66
C LEU A 77 5.14 5.87 -14.32
N PRO A 78 6.02 6.43 -15.16
CA PRO A 78 7.45 6.51 -14.85
C PRO A 78 7.67 7.26 -13.52
N ILE A 79 8.52 6.71 -12.65
CA ILE A 79 8.69 7.19 -11.27
C ILE A 79 9.68 8.36 -11.14
N ASP A 80 10.38 8.69 -12.21
CA ASP A 80 11.42 9.72 -12.31
C ASP A 80 10.90 11.04 -12.93
N LEU A 81 9.59 11.12 -13.17
CA LEU A 81 8.96 12.35 -13.67
C LEU A 81 9.05 13.47 -12.63
N ASP A 82 9.33 14.68 -13.12
CA ASP A 82 9.07 15.87 -12.34
C ASP A 82 7.55 16.11 -12.18
N ARG A 83 7.20 17.08 -11.34
CA ARG A 83 5.81 17.38 -10.99
C ARG A 83 4.96 17.73 -12.21
N GLU A 84 5.46 18.57 -13.11
CA GLU A 84 4.69 19.06 -14.26
C GLU A 84 4.43 17.91 -15.25
N ALA A 85 5.46 17.11 -15.53
CA ALA A 85 5.34 15.94 -16.39
C ALA A 85 4.41 14.87 -15.75
N ALA A 86 4.48 14.67 -14.44
CA ALA A 86 3.61 13.76 -13.71
C ALA A 86 2.14 14.18 -13.77
N GLU A 87 1.84 15.47 -13.56
CA GLU A 87 0.48 16.02 -13.65
C GLU A 87 -0.11 15.83 -15.04
N LYS A 88 0.68 16.10 -16.09
CA LYS A 88 0.28 15.86 -17.47
C LYS A 88 0.04 14.38 -17.75
N ALA A 89 0.97 13.52 -17.36
CA ALA A 89 0.86 12.07 -17.59
C ALA A 89 -0.35 11.47 -16.87
N TRP A 90 -0.63 11.92 -15.65
CA TRP A 90 -1.81 11.51 -14.91
C TRP A 90 -3.10 11.98 -15.58
N SER A 91 -3.16 13.24 -16.00
CA SER A 91 -4.33 13.80 -16.71
C SER A 91 -4.62 13.05 -18.01
N ASP A 92 -3.58 12.78 -18.81
CA ASP A 92 -3.69 12.02 -20.06
C ASP A 92 -4.19 10.59 -19.80
N LYS A 93 -3.66 9.93 -18.76
CA LYS A 93 -4.07 8.58 -18.35
C LYS A 93 -5.54 8.52 -17.94
N ILE A 94 -6.01 9.49 -17.14
CA ILE A 94 -7.40 9.58 -16.71
C ILE A 94 -8.34 9.87 -17.88
N ALA A 95 -7.97 10.79 -18.79
CA ALA A 95 -8.77 11.10 -19.96
C ALA A 95 -8.93 9.90 -20.93
N ALA A 96 -7.89 9.08 -21.04
CA ALA A 96 -7.89 7.84 -21.82
C ALA A 96 -8.62 6.68 -21.12
N CYS A 97 -8.87 6.78 -19.81
CA CYS A 97 -9.49 5.71 -19.04
C CYS A 97 -10.89 5.40 -19.57
N ARG A 98 -11.18 4.11 -19.71
CA ARG A 98 -12.50 3.58 -20.05
C ARG A 98 -12.88 2.58 -18.96
N PRO A 99 -14.08 2.68 -18.38
CA PRO A 99 -14.54 1.70 -17.40
C PRO A 99 -14.46 0.29 -17.99
N ILE A 100 -13.80 -0.61 -17.27
CA ILE A 100 -13.78 -2.04 -17.56
C ILE A 100 -14.71 -2.69 -16.53
N PRO A 101 -15.73 -3.44 -16.96
CA PRO A 101 -16.61 -4.11 -16.01
C PRO A 101 -15.80 -5.10 -15.15
N PRO A 102 -16.11 -5.23 -13.85
CA PRO A 102 -15.45 -6.22 -13.01
C PRO A 102 -15.74 -7.64 -13.52
N LEU A 103 -14.77 -8.53 -13.35
CA LEU A 103 -14.96 -9.96 -13.58
C LEU A 103 -15.38 -10.62 -12.27
N GLU A 104 -16.53 -11.28 -12.27
CA GLU A 104 -16.93 -12.12 -11.14
C GLU A 104 -16.07 -13.39 -11.10
N VAL A 105 -15.48 -13.65 -9.94
CA VAL A 105 -14.66 -14.84 -9.68
C VAL A 105 -15.21 -15.59 -8.48
N ALA A 106 -15.05 -16.92 -8.47
CA ALA A 106 -15.60 -17.77 -7.42
C ALA A 106 -14.75 -17.81 -6.14
N ASP A 107 -13.47 -17.45 -6.24
CA ASP A 107 -12.51 -17.55 -5.15
C ASP A 107 -11.39 -16.51 -5.31
N GLY A 108 -10.59 -16.30 -4.26
CA GLY A 108 -9.40 -15.46 -4.28
C GLY A 108 -8.75 -15.32 -2.91
N PRO A 109 -7.54 -14.72 -2.82
CA PRO A 109 -6.76 -14.65 -1.57
C PRO A 109 -7.49 -13.97 -0.40
N ILE A 110 -8.49 -13.13 -0.69
CA ILE A 110 -9.31 -12.48 0.34
C ILE A 110 -10.21 -13.46 1.12
N LEU A 111 -10.42 -14.68 0.62
CA LEU A 111 -11.25 -15.72 1.23
C LEU A 111 -10.45 -16.78 1.98
N GLU A 112 -9.12 -16.63 2.09
CA GLU A 112 -8.26 -17.61 2.78
C GLU A 112 -8.53 -17.69 4.29
N ASN A 113 -9.06 -16.62 4.89
CA ASN A 113 -9.46 -16.59 6.30
C ASN A 113 -10.90 -16.07 6.42
N VAL A 114 -11.80 -16.86 6.98
CA VAL A 114 -13.23 -16.53 7.09
C VAL A 114 -13.71 -16.70 8.52
N PHE A 115 -14.06 -15.59 9.16
CA PHE A 115 -14.70 -15.55 10.48
C PHE A 115 -16.21 -15.32 10.30
N ARG A 116 -17.05 -16.04 11.06
CA ARG A 116 -18.51 -15.97 10.94
C ARG A 116 -19.17 -15.84 12.31
N GLY A 117 -20.22 -15.01 12.38
CA GLY A 117 -21.05 -14.90 13.58
C GLY A 117 -20.22 -14.51 14.80
N ASN A 118 -20.17 -15.39 15.80
CA ASN A 118 -19.47 -15.14 17.06
C ASN A 118 -17.94 -15.17 16.93
N ASP A 119 -17.40 -15.65 15.82
CA ASP A 119 -15.96 -15.63 15.56
C ASP A 119 -15.47 -14.24 15.07
N VAL A 120 -16.39 -13.29 14.85
CA VAL A 120 -16.05 -11.92 14.43
C VAL A 120 -15.80 -11.04 15.65
N GLU A 121 -14.53 -10.79 15.93
CA GLU A 121 -14.05 -9.87 16.96
C GLU A 121 -13.28 -8.72 16.27
N GLN A 122 -13.55 -7.47 16.65
CA GLN A 122 -12.89 -6.27 16.10
C GLN A 122 -11.82 -5.73 17.03
#